data_AF-A0A3R7J247-F1
#
_entry.id   AF-A0A3R7J247-F1
#
_cell.length_a   1.000
_cell.length_b   1.000
_cell.length_c   1.000
_cell.angle_alpha   90.00
_cell.angle_beta   90.00
_cell.angle_gamma   90.00
#
_symmetry.space_group_name_H-M   'P 1'
#
loop_
_entity.id
_entity.type
_entity.pdbx_description
1 polymer ?
#
loop_
_entity_poly.entity_id
_entity_poly.type
_entity_poly.pdbx_seq_one_letter_code
_entity_poly.pdbx_strand_id
1 'polypeptide(L)'
;MTRIHSILTFGAAFMAAILSSAQGADDQPLPWDGRFQDLTVATLTSKYLTHILTNRQSGTVKPDQWATVTKDGRSPAFNGDTGVATVAVDSEAIFGGQTNFRRSELVQDVAGNTAGTTFFRVSLMKEEAYLNLYSWQVIFPESHLFEIRIDASVDPPMLIWYTGGGTETRWSKEFKIKTWYNFGIAVASGELTLYFSEGDDALALTKTESYNGAVPTDYEFHFGQLTLSNDGSIVDMVAGKQDVLSFNGVSVEDSVPSGAGSTAANSSTTTTTTSSTGSSSTAATTPTATTAAPTATTAGCHRA
;
A
#
# COMPACT_ATOMS: atom_id res chain seq x y z
N MET A 1 22.45 -41.22 -25.10
CA MET A 1 23.06 -39.90 -25.36
C MET A 1 22.05 -38.84 -24.98
N THR A 2 22.11 -38.37 -23.74
CA THR A 2 21.14 -37.46 -23.14
C THR A 2 21.64 -36.04 -23.33
N ARG A 3 20.89 -35.22 -24.08
CA ARG A 3 21.20 -33.79 -24.26
C ARG A 3 20.84 -33.04 -22.98
N ILE A 4 21.87 -32.64 -22.25
CA ILE A 4 21.78 -31.68 -21.15
C ILE A 4 21.57 -30.32 -21.80
N HIS A 5 20.39 -29.72 -21.60
CA HIS A 5 20.17 -28.31 -21.91
C HIS A 5 20.79 -27.50 -20.78
N SER A 6 21.89 -26.81 -21.08
CA SER A 6 22.47 -25.79 -20.21
C SER A 6 21.46 -24.67 -20.03
N ILE A 7 20.92 -24.52 -18.83
CA ILE A 7 20.23 -23.32 -18.38
C ILE A 7 21.34 -22.30 -18.12
N LEU A 8 21.47 -21.32 -19.02
CA LEU A 8 22.24 -20.11 -18.76
C LEU A 8 21.44 -19.26 -17.77
N THR A 9 21.78 -19.37 -16.49
CA THR A 9 21.42 -18.40 -15.45
C THR A 9 22.05 -17.06 -15.78
N PHE A 10 21.28 -16.14 -16.36
CA PHE A 10 21.62 -14.72 -16.40
C PHE A 10 21.22 -14.07 -15.07
N GLY A 11 22.05 -14.28 -14.05
CA GLY A 11 22.02 -13.49 -12.83
C GLY A 11 22.79 -12.20 -13.06
N ALA A 12 22.14 -11.19 -13.64
CA ALA A 12 22.68 -9.83 -13.69
C ALA A 12 22.03 -9.03 -12.57
N ALA A 13 22.62 -9.06 -11.38
CA ALA A 13 22.35 -8.06 -10.36
C ALA A 13 23.00 -6.75 -10.81
N PHE A 14 22.25 -5.95 -11.59
CA PHE A 14 22.68 -4.61 -11.97
C PHE A 14 22.36 -3.66 -10.82
N MET A 15 23.26 -3.59 -9.84
CA MET A 15 23.31 -2.50 -8.88
C MET A 15 23.70 -1.23 -9.65
N ALA A 16 22.73 -0.47 -10.11
CA ALA A 16 22.97 0.88 -10.58
C ALA A 16 23.28 1.74 -9.36
N ALA A 17 24.56 1.93 -9.04
CA ALA A 17 24.98 2.85 -7.99
C ALA A 17 24.60 4.29 -8.39
N ILE A 18 23.51 4.80 -7.83
CA ILE A 18 23.11 6.20 -7.98
C ILE A 18 23.89 7.01 -6.94
N LEU A 19 24.95 7.71 -7.34
CA LEU A 19 25.50 8.78 -6.52
C LEU A 19 24.60 10.01 -6.64
N SER A 20 23.48 10.01 -5.91
CA SER A 20 22.73 11.22 -5.61
C SER A 20 23.25 11.75 -4.27
N SER A 21 23.99 12.85 -4.29
CA SER A 21 24.28 13.63 -3.09
C SER A 21 23.05 14.43 -2.70
N ALA A 22 21.99 13.75 -2.28
CA ALA A 22 20.98 14.37 -1.44
C ALA A 22 21.59 14.47 -0.04
N GLN A 23 21.64 15.66 0.55
CA GLN A 23 21.75 15.77 2.00
C GLN A 23 20.63 14.89 2.57
N GLY A 24 21.00 13.77 3.21
CA GLY A 24 20.04 12.80 3.74
C GLY A 24 19.06 13.53 4.64
N ALA A 25 17.77 13.47 4.29
CA ALA A 25 16.75 13.85 5.24
C ALA A 25 16.82 12.84 6.39
N ASP A 26 16.56 13.28 7.62
CA ASP A 26 16.48 12.32 8.73
C ASP A 26 15.33 11.34 8.46
N ASP A 27 15.57 10.06 8.73
CA ASP A 27 14.58 8.99 8.60
C ASP A 27 13.32 9.35 9.40
N GLN A 28 12.14 9.19 8.78
CA GLN A 28 10.90 9.38 9.50
C GLN A 28 10.72 8.25 10.52
N PRO A 29 10.39 8.56 11.79
CA PRO A 29 10.20 7.54 12.82
C PRO A 29 8.97 6.68 12.52
N LEU A 30 8.97 5.46 13.05
CA LEU A 30 7.78 4.60 13.04
C LEU A 30 6.85 4.96 14.22
N PRO A 31 5.52 4.91 14.02
CA PRO A 31 4.85 4.74 12.73
C PRO A 31 4.93 6.01 11.86
N TRP A 32 5.10 5.82 10.55
CA TRP A 32 5.05 6.90 9.57
C TRP A 32 3.74 6.88 8.79
N ASP A 33 3.00 7.99 8.86
CA ASP A 33 1.76 8.19 8.13
C ASP A 33 2.05 8.79 6.75
N GLY A 34 2.03 7.97 5.72
CA GLY A 34 2.22 8.33 4.31
C GLY A 34 0.92 8.61 3.54
N ARG A 35 -0.23 8.72 4.19
CA ARG A 35 -1.55 8.81 3.52
C ARG A 35 -1.82 10.19 2.89
N PHE A 36 -2.73 10.27 1.93
CA PHE A 36 -2.95 11.44 1.07
C PHE A 36 -4.18 12.31 1.42
N GLN A 37 -4.99 11.93 2.41
CA GLN A 37 -6.31 12.52 2.74
C GLN A 37 -6.36 14.05 2.94
N ASP A 38 -5.23 14.62 3.36
CA ASP A 38 -5.07 16.06 3.63
C ASP A 38 -3.99 16.71 2.74
N LEU A 39 -3.58 16.03 1.68
CA LEU A 39 -2.56 16.53 0.77
C LEU A 39 -3.17 17.15 -0.49
N THR A 40 -2.38 18.03 -1.08
CA THR A 40 -2.53 18.52 -2.44
C THR A 40 -1.20 18.30 -3.15
N VAL A 41 -1.17 18.45 -4.48
CA VAL A 41 0.09 18.39 -5.23
C VAL A 41 1.14 19.37 -4.69
N ALA A 42 0.71 20.57 -4.27
CA ALA A 42 1.59 21.60 -3.72
C ALA A 42 2.20 21.24 -2.36
N THR A 43 1.59 20.31 -1.61
CA THR A 43 2.08 19.88 -0.29
C THR A 43 2.79 18.52 -0.34
N LEU A 44 3.00 17.93 -1.53
CA LEU A 44 3.78 16.69 -1.67
C LEU A 44 5.22 16.88 -1.21
N THR A 45 5.86 18.00 -1.57
CA THR A 45 7.27 18.28 -1.24
C THR A 45 7.53 18.50 0.24
N SER A 46 6.49 18.77 1.05
CA SER A 46 6.62 18.86 2.50
C SER A 46 6.51 17.50 3.20
N LYS A 47 6.05 16.47 2.50
CA LYS A 47 5.80 15.14 3.09
C LYS A 47 6.67 14.04 2.50
N TYR A 48 7.06 14.17 1.23
CA TYR A 48 7.85 13.19 0.50
C TYR A 48 9.09 13.85 -0.09
N LEU A 49 10.13 13.05 -0.25
CA LEU A 49 11.23 13.35 -1.14
C LEU A 49 10.72 13.23 -2.58
N THR A 50 10.64 14.35 -3.29
CA THR A 50 10.09 14.40 -4.66
C THR A 50 11.19 14.48 -5.73
N HIS A 51 12.46 14.23 -5.38
CA HIS A 51 13.58 14.47 -6.28
C HIS A 51 13.51 13.62 -7.56
N ILE A 52 12.99 12.38 -7.48
CA ILE A 52 12.75 11.52 -8.67
C ILE A 52 11.62 12.07 -9.54
N LEU A 53 10.65 12.74 -8.93
CA LEU A 53 9.53 13.39 -9.60
C LEU A 53 9.91 14.73 -10.27
N THR A 54 10.86 15.47 -9.68
CA THR A 54 11.14 16.86 -10.05
C THR A 54 12.48 17.08 -10.75
N ASN A 55 13.48 16.23 -10.54
CA ASN A 55 14.78 16.37 -11.21
C ASN A 55 14.76 15.66 -12.58
N ARG A 56 14.62 16.42 -13.66
CA ARG A 56 14.50 15.90 -15.03
C ARG A 56 15.72 16.25 -15.86
N GLN A 57 15.91 15.54 -16.98
CA GLN A 57 16.97 15.84 -17.94
C GLN A 57 16.89 17.29 -18.49
N SER A 58 15.68 17.86 -18.57
CA SER A 58 15.45 19.24 -18.98
C SER A 58 15.62 20.27 -17.85
N GLY A 59 15.94 19.84 -16.62
CA GLY A 59 16.05 20.66 -15.43
C GLY A 59 15.03 20.30 -14.34
N THR A 60 14.88 21.17 -13.35
CA THR A 60 13.91 20.97 -12.26
C THR A 60 12.50 21.39 -12.70
N VAL A 61 11.54 20.47 -12.55
CA VAL A 61 10.12 20.71 -12.82
C VAL A 61 9.28 20.66 -11.54
N LYS A 62 8.02 21.08 -11.64
CA LYS A 62 7.07 20.97 -10.52
C LYS A 62 6.45 19.56 -10.46
N PRO A 63 6.01 19.11 -9.27
CA PRO A 63 5.33 17.82 -9.12
C PRO A 63 4.09 17.64 -10.00
N ASP A 64 3.35 18.71 -10.29
CA ASP A 64 2.08 18.69 -11.06
C ASP A 64 2.20 18.19 -12.50
N GLN A 65 3.42 18.16 -13.06
CA GLN A 65 3.66 17.55 -14.37
C GLN A 65 3.45 16.02 -14.35
N TRP A 66 3.67 15.38 -13.20
CA TRP A 66 3.72 13.91 -13.07
C TRP A 66 2.88 13.37 -11.92
N ALA A 67 2.36 14.23 -11.06
CA ALA A 67 1.55 13.81 -9.93
C ALA A 67 0.29 14.66 -9.79
N THR A 68 -0.80 14.00 -9.44
CA THR A 68 -2.03 14.65 -8.97
C THR A 68 -2.40 14.11 -7.59
N VAL A 69 -3.19 14.88 -6.84
CA VAL A 69 -3.80 14.40 -5.59
C VAL A 69 -5.28 14.72 -5.66
N THR A 70 -6.11 13.68 -5.52
CA THR A 70 -7.57 13.77 -5.53
C THR A 70 -8.09 13.47 -4.15
N LYS A 71 -8.78 14.43 -3.54
CA LYS A 71 -9.49 14.23 -2.28
C LYS A 71 -10.70 13.33 -2.51
N ASP A 72 -10.96 12.44 -1.57
CA ASP A 72 -12.06 11.46 -1.62
C ASP A 72 -12.02 10.59 -2.89
N GLY A 73 -10.80 10.36 -3.41
CA GLY A 73 -10.55 9.65 -4.66
C GLY A 73 -10.78 8.14 -4.59
N ARG A 74 -10.96 7.60 -3.38
CA ARG A 74 -11.31 6.20 -3.14
C ARG A 74 -12.34 6.09 -2.03
N SER A 75 -13.37 5.29 -2.27
CA SER A 75 -14.36 4.92 -1.26
C SER A 75 -14.78 3.45 -1.46
N PRO A 76 -14.73 2.60 -0.42
CA PRO A 76 -14.20 2.89 0.92
C PRO A 76 -12.68 3.15 0.90
N ALA A 77 -12.25 3.98 1.85
CA ALA A 77 -10.84 4.30 2.04
C ALA A 77 -10.07 3.06 2.54
N PHE A 78 -8.97 2.70 1.87
CA PHE A 78 -8.03 1.72 2.44
C PHE A 78 -7.28 2.39 3.58
N ASN A 79 -7.17 1.69 4.71
CA ASN A 79 -6.60 2.16 5.99
C ASN A 79 -6.98 3.60 6.42
N GLY A 80 -8.18 4.05 6.03
CA GLY A 80 -8.72 5.37 6.37
C GLY A 80 -8.18 6.52 5.51
N ASP A 81 -7.37 6.26 4.48
CA ASP A 81 -6.91 7.28 3.55
C ASP A 81 -7.99 7.62 2.50
N THR A 82 -8.58 8.81 2.59
CA THR A 82 -9.54 9.28 1.59
C THR A 82 -8.86 9.95 0.38
N GLY A 83 -7.56 10.24 0.44
CA GLY A 83 -6.84 10.84 -0.68
C GLY A 83 -6.26 9.80 -1.63
N VAL A 84 -6.20 10.13 -2.93
CA VAL A 84 -5.51 9.32 -3.93
C VAL A 84 -4.46 10.18 -4.61
N ALA A 85 -3.20 9.74 -4.61
CA ALA A 85 -2.18 10.32 -5.47
C ALA A 85 -2.08 9.52 -6.76
N THR A 86 -2.05 10.19 -7.91
CA THR A 86 -1.66 9.54 -9.18
C THR A 86 -0.22 9.88 -9.49
N VAL A 87 0.54 8.93 -10.02
CA VAL A 87 1.90 9.16 -10.53
C VAL A 87 1.95 8.73 -11.99
N ALA A 88 2.42 9.63 -12.85
CA ALA A 88 2.50 9.45 -14.29
C ALA A 88 3.95 9.31 -14.76
N VAL A 89 4.16 8.53 -15.81
CA VAL A 89 5.43 8.38 -16.53
C VAL A 89 5.17 8.44 -18.03
N ASP A 90 6.02 9.17 -18.75
CA ASP A 90 6.07 9.15 -20.23
C ASP A 90 7.51 9.23 -20.75
N SER A 91 7.67 9.49 -22.05
CA SER A 91 8.96 9.65 -22.74
C SER A 91 9.92 10.66 -22.12
N GLU A 92 9.45 11.70 -21.43
CA GLU A 92 10.23 12.77 -20.81
C GLU A 92 10.58 12.52 -19.34
N ALA A 93 10.05 11.44 -18.73
CA ALA A 93 10.29 11.07 -17.34
C ALA A 93 11.70 10.46 -17.13
N ILE A 94 12.74 11.22 -17.50
CA ILE A 94 14.16 10.87 -17.39
C ILE A 94 14.72 11.57 -16.16
N PHE A 95 14.92 10.82 -15.08
CA PHE A 95 15.54 11.31 -13.86
C PHE A 95 17.06 11.39 -14.01
N GLY A 96 17.68 12.51 -13.66
CA GLY A 96 19.15 12.63 -13.55
C GLY A 96 19.96 12.22 -14.79
N GLY A 97 19.37 12.28 -15.99
CA GLY A 97 20.02 11.84 -17.24
C GLY A 97 20.07 10.31 -17.45
N GLN A 98 19.35 9.52 -16.63
CA GLN A 98 19.24 8.07 -16.74
C GLN A 98 18.37 7.66 -17.94
N THR A 99 18.91 7.79 -19.15
CA THR A 99 18.14 7.56 -20.40
C THR A 99 17.70 6.12 -20.61
N ASN A 100 18.33 5.15 -19.93
CA ASN A 100 17.94 3.74 -19.91
C ASN A 100 16.84 3.42 -18.89
N PHE A 101 16.28 4.44 -18.22
CA PHE A 101 15.13 4.34 -17.32
C PHE A 101 14.01 5.28 -17.77
N ARG A 102 12.78 4.96 -17.38
CA ARG A 102 11.68 5.93 -17.30
C ARG A 102 11.04 5.80 -15.94
N ARG A 103 11.05 6.91 -15.19
CA ARG A 103 10.65 6.86 -13.79
C ARG A 103 10.07 8.15 -13.23
N SER A 104 9.07 7.99 -12.39
CA SER A 104 8.47 9.01 -11.53
C SER A 104 8.04 8.31 -10.26
N GLU A 105 8.55 8.76 -9.13
CA GLU A 105 8.31 8.14 -7.82
C GLU A 105 8.14 9.22 -6.76
N LEU A 106 7.30 8.92 -5.78
CA LEU A 106 7.33 9.56 -4.48
C LEU A 106 8.17 8.67 -3.56
N VAL A 107 9.03 9.31 -2.79
CA VAL A 107 10.04 8.64 -1.98
C VAL A 107 9.96 9.13 -0.54
N GLN A 108 10.22 8.24 0.41
CA GLN A 108 10.46 8.65 1.80
C GLN A 108 11.47 7.74 2.49
N ASP A 109 12.44 8.35 3.17
CA ASP A 109 13.29 7.66 4.13
C ASP A 109 12.51 7.41 5.42
N VAL A 110 12.42 6.15 5.84
CA VAL A 110 11.71 5.72 7.04
C VAL A 110 12.58 4.80 7.89
N ALA A 111 12.45 4.90 9.21
CA ALA A 111 13.17 4.04 10.14
C ALA A 111 12.69 2.58 10.04
N GLY A 112 13.58 1.63 10.30
CA GLY A 112 13.30 0.21 10.41
C GLY A 112 13.23 -0.27 11.86
N ASN A 113 12.27 -1.15 12.17
CA ASN A 113 12.16 -1.79 13.48
C ASN A 113 13.08 -3.03 13.56
N THR A 114 14.35 -2.81 13.89
CA THR A 114 15.37 -3.88 14.00
C THR A 114 15.11 -4.91 15.10
N ALA A 115 14.28 -4.57 16.10
CA ALA A 115 13.90 -5.45 17.21
C ALA A 115 12.63 -6.26 16.93
N GLY A 116 11.94 -6.02 15.82
CA GLY A 116 10.64 -6.59 15.53
C GLY A 116 10.34 -6.64 14.04
N THR A 117 9.22 -6.04 13.65
CA THR A 117 8.72 -6.05 12.27
C THR A 117 8.55 -4.63 11.77
N THR A 118 8.98 -4.35 10.55
CA THR A 118 8.58 -3.14 9.82
C THR A 118 7.47 -3.51 8.85
N PHE A 119 6.32 -2.86 8.92
CA PHE A 119 5.14 -3.22 8.13
C PHE A 119 4.72 -2.10 7.18
N PHE A 120 4.96 -2.30 5.89
CA PHE A 120 4.61 -1.37 4.82
C PHE A 120 3.19 -1.64 4.34
N ARG A 121 2.39 -0.60 4.18
CA ARG A 121 1.09 -0.67 3.48
C ARG A 121 1.09 0.28 2.31
N VAL A 122 0.58 -0.19 1.17
CA VAL A 122 0.29 0.62 -0.01
C VAL A 122 -0.85 -0.05 -0.76
N SER A 123 -1.76 0.73 -1.31
CA SER A 123 -2.69 0.25 -2.32
C SER A 123 -2.49 0.97 -3.64
N LEU A 124 -2.65 0.25 -4.75
CA LEU A 124 -2.55 0.79 -6.10
C LEU A 124 -3.71 0.37 -7.00
N MET A 125 -3.97 1.18 -8.02
CA MET A 125 -4.95 0.89 -9.07
C MET A 125 -4.51 1.56 -10.38
N LYS A 126 -4.66 0.87 -11.51
CA LYS A 126 -4.51 1.46 -12.85
C LYS A 126 -5.87 1.55 -13.54
N GLU A 127 -6.23 2.74 -14.01
CA GLU A 127 -7.56 3.01 -14.57
C GLU A 127 -7.70 2.50 -16.02
N GLU A 128 -6.64 2.65 -16.82
CA GLU A 128 -6.57 2.29 -18.23
C GLU A 128 -5.47 1.24 -18.47
N ALA A 129 -5.47 0.56 -19.63
CA ALA A 129 -4.40 -0.37 -19.96
C ALA A 129 -3.05 0.34 -20.13
N TYR A 130 -1.94 -0.38 -19.91
CA TYR A 130 -0.61 0.19 -20.18
C TYR A 130 -0.46 0.47 -21.68
N LEU A 131 0.02 1.67 -22.00
CA LEU A 131 0.42 2.00 -23.38
C LEU A 131 1.83 1.50 -23.65
N ASN A 132 2.69 1.56 -22.64
CA ASN A 132 4.07 1.15 -22.70
C ASN A 132 4.26 -0.22 -22.02
N LEU A 133 4.39 -1.26 -22.84
CA LEU A 133 4.34 -2.68 -22.44
C LEU A 133 5.69 -3.18 -21.89
N TYR A 134 6.02 -2.72 -20.68
CA TYR A 134 7.24 -3.07 -19.96
C TYR A 134 6.96 -3.75 -18.61
N SER A 135 8.03 -4.26 -17.98
CA SER A 135 8.00 -4.58 -16.55
C SER A 135 8.22 -3.31 -15.72
N TRP A 136 7.23 -2.96 -14.91
CA TRP A 136 7.22 -1.77 -14.06
C TRP A 136 7.45 -2.13 -12.61
N GLN A 137 8.49 -1.57 -11.98
CA GLN A 137 8.66 -1.55 -10.53
C GLN A 137 7.76 -0.46 -9.96
N VAL A 138 6.92 -0.79 -8.97
CA VAL A 138 5.88 0.14 -8.50
C VAL A 138 5.84 0.37 -6.99
N ILE A 139 6.31 -0.59 -6.19
CA ILE A 139 6.48 -0.46 -4.74
C ILE A 139 7.77 -1.20 -4.37
N PHE A 140 8.79 -0.49 -3.89
CA PHE A 140 10.09 -1.09 -3.57
C PHE A 140 10.90 -0.17 -2.63
N PRO A 141 11.72 -0.69 -1.71
CA PRO A 141 12.80 0.07 -1.13
C PRO A 141 14.00 0.11 -2.09
N GLU A 142 14.87 1.11 -1.98
CA GLU A 142 16.10 1.21 -2.79
C GLU A 142 17.01 -0.02 -2.66
N SER A 143 16.93 -0.75 -1.54
CA SER A 143 17.66 -2.01 -1.34
C SER A 143 17.13 -3.18 -2.18
N HIS A 144 15.96 -3.03 -2.81
CA HIS A 144 15.26 -4.08 -3.53
C HIS A 144 14.99 -5.34 -2.68
N LEU A 145 14.95 -5.20 -1.35
CA LEU A 145 14.68 -6.31 -0.43
C LEU A 145 13.32 -6.97 -0.70
N PHE A 146 12.33 -6.19 -1.12
CA PHE A 146 11.08 -6.66 -1.66
C PHE A 146 10.66 -5.73 -2.82
N GLU A 147 9.91 -6.25 -3.77
CA GLU A 147 9.34 -5.41 -4.82
C GLU A 147 7.97 -5.91 -5.26
N ILE A 148 7.06 -4.98 -5.50
CA ILE A 148 5.87 -5.23 -6.30
C ILE A 148 6.14 -4.69 -7.71
N ARG A 149 5.89 -5.53 -8.71
CA ARG A 149 5.97 -5.16 -10.12
C ARG A 149 4.66 -5.40 -10.85
N ILE A 150 4.41 -4.61 -11.89
CA ILE A 150 3.40 -4.89 -12.91
C ILE A 150 4.13 -5.20 -14.21
N ASP A 151 4.10 -6.45 -14.64
CA ASP A 151 4.61 -6.86 -15.94
C ASP A 151 3.53 -6.67 -17.02
N ALA A 152 3.60 -5.55 -17.72
CA ALA A 152 2.72 -5.23 -18.84
C ALA A 152 3.27 -5.76 -20.18
N SER A 153 4.43 -6.41 -20.20
CA SER A 153 5.02 -6.99 -21.42
C SER A 153 4.41 -8.34 -21.80
N VAL A 154 3.60 -8.91 -20.91
CA VAL A 154 2.89 -10.18 -21.08
C VAL A 154 1.38 -9.98 -21.18
N ASP A 155 0.69 -10.96 -21.76
CA ASP A 155 -0.77 -10.95 -21.94
C ASP A 155 -1.41 -12.21 -21.33
N PRO A 156 -2.26 -12.09 -20.28
CA PRO A 156 -2.62 -10.85 -19.61
C PRO A 156 -1.45 -10.26 -18.78
N PRO A 157 -1.44 -8.94 -18.52
CA PRO A 157 -0.46 -8.33 -17.61
C PRO A 157 -0.47 -8.99 -16.24
N MET A 158 0.70 -9.04 -15.59
CA MET A 158 0.87 -9.75 -14.32
C MET A 158 1.34 -8.82 -13.21
N LEU A 159 0.73 -8.95 -12.03
CA LEU A 159 1.20 -8.38 -10.78
C LEU A 159 2.14 -9.40 -10.13
N ILE A 160 3.34 -8.97 -9.73
CA ILE A 160 4.42 -9.86 -9.30
C ILE A 160 5.03 -9.34 -8.00
N TRP A 161 5.34 -10.26 -7.08
CA TRP A 161 6.13 -9.99 -5.88
C TRP A 161 7.50 -10.69 -5.96
N TYR A 162 8.55 -9.89 -5.80
CA TYR A 162 9.95 -10.32 -5.69
C TYR A 162 10.49 -10.07 -4.28
N THR A 163 11.48 -10.86 -3.88
CA THR A 163 12.15 -10.74 -2.58
C THR A 163 13.67 -10.94 -2.69
N GLY A 164 14.40 -10.39 -1.72
CA GLY A 164 15.83 -10.62 -1.52
C GLY A 164 16.74 -10.06 -2.62
N GLY A 165 16.32 -9.00 -3.33
CA GLY A 165 17.07 -8.43 -4.46
C GLY A 165 17.13 -9.33 -5.70
N GLY A 166 16.38 -10.44 -5.71
CA GLY A 166 16.29 -11.35 -6.85
C GLY A 166 15.12 -11.01 -7.77
N THR A 167 15.13 -11.57 -8.98
CA THR A 167 14.04 -11.47 -9.96
C THR A 167 13.19 -12.75 -10.03
N GLU A 168 13.36 -13.65 -9.05
CA GLU A 168 12.55 -14.86 -8.97
C GLU A 168 11.15 -14.52 -8.46
N THR A 169 10.13 -14.88 -9.24
CA THR A 169 8.73 -14.70 -8.85
C THR A 169 8.41 -15.52 -7.59
N ARG A 170 8.11 -14.84 -6.48
CA ARG A 170 7.68 -15.48 -5.22
C ARG A 170 6.17 -15.61 -5.13
N TRP A 171 5.47 -14.67 -5.71
CA TRP A 171 4.02 -14.66 -5.87
C TRP A 171 3.65 -13.85 -7.11
N SER A 172 2.58 -14.25 -7.80
CA SER A 172 2.03 -13.47 -8.89
C SER A 172 0.53 -13.68 -9.05
N LYS A 173 -0.10 -12.74 -9.74
CA LYS A 173 -1.53 -12.76 -10.06
C LYS A 173 -1.78 -11.96 -11.34
N GLU A 174 -2.82 -12.30 -12.09
CA GLU A 174 -3.29 -11.49 -13.21
C GLU A 174 -3.60 -10.06 -12.75
N PHE A 175 -3.05 -9.07 -13.46
CA PHE A 175 -3.27 -7.65 -13.22
C PHE A 175 -4.41 -7.13 -14.09
N LYS A 176 -5.48 -6.70 -13.43
CA LYS A 176 -6.68 -6.11 -14.04
C LYS A 176 -6.75 -4.62 -13.75
N ILE A 177 -7.12 -3.85 -14.78
CA ILE A 177 -7.45 -2.43 -14.66
C ILE A 177 -8.70 -2.22 -13.78
N LYS A 178 -8.83 -1.02 -13.20
CA LYS A 178 -9.95 -0.59 -12.35
C LYS A 178 -10.16 -1.47 -11.10
N THR A 179 -9.15 -2.24 -10.73
CA THR A 179 -9.11 -3.01 -9.47
C THR A 179 -8.09 -2.37 -8.55
N TRP A 180 -8.51 -2.09 -7.30
CA TRP A 180 -7.58 -1.75 -6.24
C TRP A 180 -6.89 -3.00 -5.72
N TYR A 181 -5.57 -2.98 -5.67
CA TYR A 181 -4.74 -4.02 -5.07
C TYR A 181 -4.16 -3.47 -3.79
N ASN A 182 -4.43 -4.14 -2.67
CA ASN A 182 -3.96 -3.70 -1.36
C ASN A 182 -2.80 -4.59 -0.93
N PHE A 183 -1.68 -3.99 -0.56
CA PHE A 183 -0.49 -4.70 -0.09
C PHE A 183 -0.19 -4.36 1.36
N GLY A 184 0.18 -5.39 2.12
CA GLY A 184 0.93 -5.27 3.36
C GLY A 184 2.22 -6.08 3.23
N ILE A 185 3.38 -5.51 3.55
CA ILE A 185 4.66 -6.21 3.47
C ILE A 185 5.33 -6.10 4.84
N ALA A 186 5.48 -7.24 5.51
CA ALA A 186 6.17 -7.34 6.79
C ALA A 186 7.62 -7.76 6.57
N VAL A 187 8.54 -6.97 7.08
CA VAL A 187 9.98 -7.28 7.14
C VAL A 187 10.35 -7.56 8.59
N ALA A 188 10.72 -8.80 8.87
CA ALA A 188 11.20 -9.26 10.17
C ALA A 188 12.53 -10.01 10.01
N SER A 189 13.22 -10.30 11.11
CA SER A 189 14.51 -10.99 11.02
C SER A 189 14.38 -12.34 10.31
N GLY A 190 15.05 -12.46 9.15
CA GLY A 190 15.04 -13.68 8.35
C GLY A 190 13.75 -13.95 7.56
N GLU A 191 12.75 -13.06 7.62
CA GLU A 191 11.42 -13.29 7.06
C GLU A 191 10.85 -12.07 6.33
N LEU A 192 10.29 -12.31 5.14
CA LEU A 192 9.45 -11.38 4.40
C LEU A 192 8.06 -11.99 4.24
N THR A 193 7.03 -11.30 4.70
CA THR A 193 5.65 -11.77 4.61
C THR A 193 4.79 -10.78 3.81
N LEU A 194 4.17 -11.29 2.74
CA LEU A 194 3.19 -10.61 1.91
C LEU A 194 1.77 -10.84 2.46
N TYR A 195 1.08 -9.73 2.69
CA TYR A 195 -0.35 -9.63 2.88
C TYR A 195 -0.96 -8.98 1.65
N PHE A 196 -2.07 -9.51 1.16
CA PHE A 196 -2.69 -9.05 -0.07
C PHE A 196 -4.21 -9.14 0.01
N SER A 197 -4.90 -8.25 -0.71
CA SER A 197 -6.34 -8.30 -0.98
C SER A 197 -6.69 -7.46 -2.22
N GLU A 198 -7.90 -7.64 -2.75
CA GLU A 198 -8.44 -6.86 -3.87
C GLU A 198 -9.65 -6.03 -3.42
N GLY A 199 -9.86 -4.89 -4.06
CA GLY A 199 -11.00 -4.02 -3.78
C GLY A 199 -11.02 -3.57 -2.32
N ASP A 200 -12.10 -3.91 -1.64
CA ASP A 200 -12.40 -3.47 -0.28
C ASP A 200 -12.19 -4.58 0.76
N ASP A 201 -11.69 -5.74 0.32
CA ASP A 201 -11.41 -6.85 1.21
C ASP A 201 -10.29 -6.50 2.19
N ALA A 202 -10.36 -7.09 3.39
CA ALA A 202 -9.30 -6.97 4.37
C ALA A 202 -8.02 -7.68 3.89
N LEU A 203 -6.85 -7.10 4.21
CA LEU A 203 -5.56 -7.73 3.97
C LEU A 203 -5.51 -9.13 4.60
N ALA A 204 -5.15 -10.14 3.81
CA ALA A 204 -4.94 -11.51 4.28
C ALA A 204 -3.48 -11.92 4.06
N LEU A 205 -2.92 -12.69 5.01
CA LEU A 205 -1.60 -13.29 4.86
C LEU A 205 -1.63 -14.20 3.63
N THR A 206 -0.77 -13.90 2.66
CA THR A 206 -0.77 -14.54 1.35
C THR A 206 0.46 -15.40 1.13
N LYS A 207 1.63 -14.93 1.56
CA LYS A 207 2.89 -15.65 1.35
C LYS A 207 3.94 -15.22 2.37
N THR A 208 4.77 -16.16 2.79
CA THR A 208 5.95 -15.92 3.64
C THR A 208 7.17 -16.52 2.95
N GLU A 209 8.27 -15.78 2.92
CA GLU A 209 9.54 -16.16 2.32
C GLU A 209 10.67 -15.90 3.32
N SER A 210 11.62 -16.83 3.39
CA SER A 210 12.85 -16.61 4.15
C SER A 210 13.84 -15.78 3.34
N TYR A 211 14.58 -14.88 3.99
CA TYR A 211 15.72 -14.21 3.37
C TYR A 211 16.94 -14.24 4.31
N ASN A 212 18.13 -14.22 3.73
CA ASN A 212 19.37 -14.11 4.51
C ASN A 212 19.69 -12.63 4.72
N GLY A 213 19.33 -12.08 5.87
CA GLY A 213 19.69 -10.72 6.25
C GLY A 213 19.12 -10.29 7.59
N ALA A 214 19.71 -9.24 8.15
CA ALA A 214 19.10 -8.51 9.26
C ALA A 214 17.94 -7.65 8.75
N VAL A 215 17.08 -7.19 9.67
CA VAL A 215 16.13 -6.13 9.35
C VAL A 215 16.94 -4.83 9.15
N PRO A 216 16.78 -4.13 8.01
CA PRO A 216 17.39 -2.82 7.80
C PRO A 216 17.08 -1.83 8.93
N THR A 217 18.03 -0.93 9.21
CA THR A 217 17.86 0.19 10.16
C THR A 217 16.96 1.29 9.61
N ASP A 218 16.87 1.36 8.29
CA ASP A 218 16.18 2.39 7.52
C ASP A 218 15.79 1.81 6.13
N TYR A 219 14.86 2.50 5.48
CA TYR A 219 14.43 2.20 4.12
C TYR A 219 14.19 3.51 3.37
N GLU A 220 14.88 3.70 2.25
CA GLU A 220 14.43 4.65 1.22
C GLU A 220 13.28 3.99 0.46
N PHE A 221 12.04 4.32 0.82
CA PHE A 221 10.84 3.66 0.33
C PHE A 221 10.23 4.39 -0.87
N HIS A 222 10.18 3.70 -2.02
CA HIS A 222 9.68 4.21 -3.28
C HIS A 222 8.30 3.64 -3.60
N PHE A 223 7.39 4.52 -4.02
CA PHE A 223 6.14 4.14 -4.66
C PHE A 223 5.85 5.06 -5.85
N GLY A 224 5.59 4.45 -6.99
CA GLY A 224 5.56 5.15 -8.26
C GLY A 224 5.65 4.18 -9.43
N GLN A 225 6.34 4.59 -10.50
CA GLN A 225 6.54 3.73 -11.66
C GLN A 225 7.98 3.89 -12.15
N LEU A 226 8.69 2.77 -12.28
CA LEU A 226 10.03 2.67 -12.85
C LEU A 226 10.07 1.52 -13.84
N THR A 227 10.53 1.78 -15.06
CA THR A 227 10.96 0.74 -16.00
C THR A 227 12.38 1.02 -16.46
N LEU A 228 13.08 -0.02 -16.89
CA LEU A 228 14.45 0.06 -17.39
C LEU A 228 14.67 -0.87 -18.58
N SER A 229 15.63 -0.51 -19.43
CA SER A 229 16.17 -1.45 -20.41
C SER A 229 17.32 -2.25 -19.80
N ASN A 230 17.24 -3.57 -19.89
CA ASN A 230 18.25 -4.48 -19.34
C ASN A 230 19.58 -4.46 -20.13
N ASP A 231 19.56 -4.03 -21.39
CA ASP A 231 20.75 -3.92 -22.24
C ASP A 231 21.37 -2.50 -22.21
N GLY A 232 20.80 -1.60 -21.40
CA GLY A 232 21.23 -0.21 -21.30
C GLY A 232 20.77 0.68 -22.46
N SER A 233 19.95 0.18 -23.39
CA SER A 233 19.35 1.00 -24.44
C SER A 233 18.40 2.04 -23.85
N ILE A 234 18.09 3.06 -24.65
CA ILE A 234 17.01 3.99 -24.31
C ILE A 234 15.71 3.20 -24.20
N VAL A 235 14.95 3.47 -23.15
CA VAL A 235 13.57 2.98 -23.03
C VAL A 235 12.69 3.83 -23.94
N ASP A 236 12.06 3.20 -24.92
CA ASP A 236 11.15 3.85 -25.85
C ASP A 236 9.75 3.98 -25.22
N MET A 237 9.09 5.10 -25.40
CA MET A 237 7.76 5.36 -24.85
C MET A 237 6.88 5.98 -25.92
N VAL A 238 5.58 5.66 -25.90
CA VAL A 238 4.60 6.28 -26.80
C VAL A 238 4.62 7.80 -26.58
N ALA A 239 5.05 8.52 -27.62
CA ALA A 239 5.28 9.96 -27.54
C ALA A 239 4.01 10.73 -27.16
N GLY A 240 4.14 11.66 -26.21
CA GLY A 240 3.04 12.52 -25.76
C GLY A 240 1.91 11.78 -25.02
N LYS A 241 2.17 10.57 -24.53
CA LYS A 241 1.20 9.75 -23.77
C LYS A 241 1.79 9.31 -22.45
N GLN A 242 0.99 9.44 -21.39
CA GLN A 242 1.37 9.04 -20.03
C GLN A 242 0.75 7.71 -19.65
N ASP A 243 1.54 6.87 -19.01
CA ASP A 243 1.04 5.80 -18.17
C ASP A 243 0.84 6.31 -16.74
N VAL A 244 -0.39 6.24 -16.24
CA VAL A 244 -0.78 6.76 -14.93
C VAL A 244 -1.14 5.61 -13.99
N LEU A 245 -0.64 5.66 -12.75
CA LEU A 245 -0.95 4.70 -11.69
C LEU A 245 -1.43 5.46 -10.43
N SER A 246 -2.50 4.99 -9.81
CA SER A 246 -3.08 5.57 -8.59
C SER A 246 -2.57 4.86 -7.36
N PHE A 247 -2.34 5.61 -6.28
CA PHE A 247 -1.85 5.15 -4.99
C PHE A 247 -2.73 5.68 -3.85
N ASN A 248 -2.93 4.87 -2.81
CA ASN A 248 -3.73 5.18 -1.64
C ASN A 248 -3.25 4.39 -0.42
N GLY A 249 -3.43 4.94 0.78
CA GLY A 249 -3.20 4.24 2.03
C GLY A 249 -1.75 3.87 2.30
N VAL A 250 -0.82 4.72 1.89
CA VAL A 250 0.61 4.52 2.14
C VAL A 250 0.91 4.74 3.63
N SER A 251 1.56 3.78 4.29
CA SER A 251 2.00 3.92 5.70
C SER A 251 3.08 2.90 6.03
N VAL A 252 3.91 3.19 7.03
CA VAL A 252 4.87 2.21 7.57
C VAL A 252 4.72 2.13 9.09
N GLU A 253 4.46 0.92 9.60
CA GLU A 253 4.18 0.65 11.01
C GLU A 253 5.29 -0.19 11.65
N ASP A 254 5.36 -0.20 12.97
CA ASP A 254 6.33 -0.97 13.78
C ASP A 254 5.89 -2.42 14.08
N SER A 255 4.72 -2.82 13.57
CA SER A 255 4.11 -4.11 13.80
C SER A 255 3.02 -4.40 12.77
N VAL A 256 2.64 -5.67 12.62
CA VAL A 256 1.48 -6.05 11.79
C VAL A 256 0.19 -5.71 12.57
N PRO A 257 -0.71 -4.86 12.04
CA PRO A 257 -1.96 -4.53 12.71
C PRO A 257 -2.83 -5.77 12.93
N SER A 258 -3.53 -5.84 14.06
CA SER A 258 -4.31 -7.02 14.51
C SER A 258 -5.45 -7.47 13.57
N GLY A 259 -5.79 -6.70 12.54
CA GLY A 259 -6.74 -7.08 11.48
C GLY A 259 -6.11 -7.54 10.16
N ALA A 260 -4.82 -7.28 9.94
CA ALA A 260 -4.11 -7.75 8.75
C ALA A 260 -3.77 -9.24 8.93
N GLY A 261 -4.45 -10.12 8.20
CA GLY A 261 -4.26 -11.58 8.28
C GLY A 261 -5.41 -12.37 8.90
N SER A 262 -6.51 -11.72 9.33
CA SER A 262 -7.73 -12.46 9.64
C SER A 262 -8.36 -12.93 8.32
N THR A 263 -8.35 -14.24 8.08
CA THR A 263 -9.18 -14.84 7.02
C THR A 263 -10.61 -14.39 7.26
N ALA A 264 -11.22 -13.72 6.28
CA ALA A 264 -12.60 -13.27 6.37
C ALA A 264 -13.51 -14.48 6.62
N ALA A 265 -13.91 -14.70 7.87
CA ALA A 265 -15.06 -15.51 8.17
C ALA A 265 -16.26 -14.74 7.62
N ASN A 266 -16.83 -15.26 6.54
CA ASN A 266 -18.09 -14.85 5.94
C ASN A 266 -19.10 -14.54 7.07
N SER A 267 -19.31 -13.26 7.39
CA SER A 267 -20.34 -12.84 8.33
C SER A 267 -21.69 -12.93 7.63
N SER A 268 -22.22 -14.14 7.56
CA SER A 268 -23.65 -14.35 7.41
C SER A 268 -24.33 -13.82 8.67
N THR A 269 -25.07 -12.73 8.49
CA THR A 269 -25.95 -12.12 9.47
C THR A 269 -26.84 -13.20 10.11
N THR A 270 -26.55 -13.59 11.35
CA THR A 270 -27.49 -14.35 12.17
C THR A 270 -27.99 -13.41 13.26
N THR A 271 -29.18 -12.88 13.05
CA THR A 271 -29.95 -12.16 14.05
C THR A 271 -30.46 -13.17 15.07
N THR A 272 -29.77 -13.30 16.20
CA THR A 272 -30.25 -14.12 17.32
C THR A 272 -30.94 -13.23 18.34
N THR A 273 -32.27 -13.22 18.28
CA THR A 273 -33.17 -12.67 19.28
C THR A 273 -32.94 -13.36 20.62
N THR A 274 -32.60 -12.58 21.65
CA THR A 274 -32.42 -13.07 23.02
C THR A 274 -33.78 -13.09 23.72
N SER A 275 -34.40 -14.27 23.79
CA SER A 275 -35.53 -14.56 24.66
C SER A 275 -35.03 -14.91 26.07
N SER A 276 -35.44 -14.15 27.07
CA SER A 276 -35.18 -14.41 28.48
C SER A 276 -36.21 -15.39 29.05
N THR A 277 -35.75 -16.59 29.43
CA THR A 277 -36.51 -17.51 30.28
C THR A 277 -35.81 -17.68 31.61
N GLY A 278 -36.47 -17.19 32.66
CA GLY A 278 -36.05 -17.32 34.04
C GLY A 278 -36.14 -18.76 34.55
N SER A 279 -35.27 -19.08 35.50
CA SER A 279 -35.38 -20.27 36.33
C SER A 279 -35.78 -19.89 37.75
N SER A 280 -36.81 -20.60 38.19
CA SER A 280 -37.49 -20.54 39.48
C SER A 280 -36.64 -21.07 40.63
N SER A 281 -36.76 -20.43 41.81
CA SER A 281 -36.68 -21.13 43.09
C SER A 281 -37.78 -20.63 44.03
N THR A 282 -38.49 -21.60 44.59
CA THR A 282 -39.69 -21.50 45.43
C THR A 282 -39.35 -21.37 46.92
N ALA A 283 -40.08 -20.53 47.66
CA ALA A 283 -40.66 -20.88 48.97
C ALA A 283 -41.72 -19.84 49.42
N ALA A 284 -42.85 -20.35 49.92
CA ALA A 284 -44.11 -19.69 50.28
C ALA A 284 -44.05 -18.88 51.59
N THR A 285 -44.91 -17.87 51.86
CA THR A 285 -46.31 -18.04 52.32
C THR A 285 -47.04 -16.67 52.45
N THR A 286 -48.35 -16.70 52.22
CA THR A 286 -49.41 -15.64 52.17
C THR A 286 -49.95 -15.23 53.56
N PRO A 287 -51.00 -14.38 53.76
CA PRO A 287 -51.63 -13.29 52.96
C PRO A 287 -51.93 -12.00 53.81
N THR A 288 -52.80 -11.10 53.26
CA THR A 288 -53.57 -9.98 53.90
C THR A 288 -52.84 -8.61 53.90
N ALA A 289 -53.43 -7.45 53.57
CA ALA A 289 -54.81 -7.05 53.32
C ALA A 289 -54.88 -5.83 52.37
N THR A 290 -55.96 -5.78 51.58
CA THR A 290 -56.46 -4.64 50.80
C THR A 290 -56.86 -3.47 51.71
N THR A 291 -56.72 -2.20 51.30
CA THR A 291 -57.76 -1.13 51.41
C THR A 291 -57.34 0.17 50.70
N ALA A 292 -58.19 0.56 49.74
CA ALA A 292 -58.62 1.87 49.21
C ALA A 292 -57.78 3.19 49.29
N ALA A 293 -57.85 3.90 48.15
CA ALA A 293 -57.62 5.36 47.96
C ALA A 293 -58.74 6.21 48.64
N PRO A 294 -58.65 7.57 48.75
CA PRO A 294 -58.76 8.47 47.59
C PRO A 294 -58.01 9.83 47.65
N THR A 295 -57.81 10.39 46.45
CA THR A 295 -57.98 11.79 45.99
C THR A 295 -57.76 12.98 46.94
N ALA A 296 -56.90 13.91 46.52
CA ALA A 296 -57.14 15.35 46.65
C ALA A 296 -56.48 16.15 45.52
N THR A 297 -57.34 16.79 44.72
CA THR A 297 -57.07 17.81 43.71
C THR A 297 -56.89 19.17 44.39
N THR A 298 -55.91 20.01 44.01
CA THR A 298 -56.15 21.47 43.84
C THR A 298 -55.09 22.15 42.96
N ALA A 299 -55.60 23.09 42.15
CA ALA A 299 -55.03 24.15 41.32
C ALA A 299 -53.69 24.77 41.80
N GLY A 300 -52.85 25.42 40.98
CA GLY A 300 -53.03 26.14 39.72
C GLY A 300 -52.50 27.58 39.86
N CYS A 301 -51.80 28.09 38.82
CA CYS A 301 -51.28 29.47 38.64
C CYS A 301 -50.20 29.94 39.64
N HIS A 302 -49.21 30.78 39.31
CA HIS A 302 -49.12 31.84 38.29
C HIS A 302 -47.64 32.17 37.96
N ARG A 303 -47.43 32.75 36.77
CA ARG A 303 -46.19 33.39 36.29
C ARG A 303 -45.70 34.53 37.21
N ALA A 304 -44.39 34.70 37.27
CA ALA A 304 -43.66 35.90 36.84
C ALA A 304 -42.22 35.52 36.50
#